data_AF-A0A7J6XI04-F1
#
_entry.id   AF-A0A7J6XI04-F1
#
_cell.length_a   1.000
_cell.length_b   1.000
_cell.length_c   1.000
_cell.angle_alpha   90.00
_cell.angle_beta   90.00
_cell.angle_gamma   90.00
#
_symmetry.space_group_name_H-M   'P 1'
#
loop_
_entity.id
_entity.type
_entity.pdbx_description
1 polymer ?
#
loop_
_entity_poly.entity_id
_entity_poly.type
_entity_poly.pdbx_seq_one_letter_code
_entity_poly.pdbx_strand_id
1 'polypeptide(L)'
;MNGPCSHFKVPTRHKSDGVPNADFIIYAAAMPSGTDSRAVWAATCNTLTDLRPYIGAMNFDLKCMTDTAWSVRVAAHEIAHALGFSKDSMVEKSLVKKRERSVRGTHRRMVAGKHVQEKAKAHFGCDSLEGMELEDEDGPREKAILHWKGRHARDELMAPAIGAGYYTALTMVVFADMGYYRVNWRMAEPMSWGHRSGCDFLEKKCNTTDNLAAKYPHMFCDAKDTETLRCTSDRRHVGTCTASIVEDKGSLVDKDVCLVVSNFTKYRLGQRTGRARTKMWIISVGR
;
A
#
# COMPACT_ATOMS: atom_id res chain seq x y z
N MET A 1 19.19 19.60 3.98
CA MET A 1 17.98 19.01 3.37
C MET A 1 18.24 18.84 1.87
N ASN A 2 18.69 17.65 1.45
CA ASN A 2 18.72 17.27 0.04
C ASN A 2 17.52 16.36 -0.23
N GLY A 3 16.86 16.49 -1.38
CA GLY A 3 15.66 15.71 -1.74
C GLY A 3 14.35 16.51 -1.73
N PRO A 4 13.20 15.86 -1.97
CA PRO A 4 11.93 16.51 -2.31
C PRO A 4 11.39 17.48 -1.25
N CYS A 5 11.79 17.31 0.01
CA CYS A 5 11.41 18.15 1.14
C CYS A 5 11.93 19.60 1.06
N SER A 6 13.05 19.85 0.37
CA SER A 6 13.66 21.19 0.31
C SER A 6 12.84 22.18 -0.53
N HIS A 7 11.92 21.69 -1.36
CA HIS A 7 11.06 22.50 -2.22
C HIS A 7 9.84 23.09 -1.50
N PHE A 8 9.58 22.71 -0.24
CA PHE A 8 8.43 23.18 0.51
C PHE A 8 8.74 24.48 1.25
N LYS A 9 7.82 25.45 1.14
CA LYS A 9 7.97 26.75 1.80
C LYS A 9 7.58 26.64 3.27
N VAL A 10 8.53 26.35 4.14
CA VAL A 10 8.27 26.32 5.59
C VAL A 10 8.12 27.76 6.15
N PRO A 11 7.02 28.10 6.85
CA PRO A 11 6.84 29.42 7.47
C PRO A 11 7.98 29.75 8.45
N THR A 12 8.43 31.01 8.48
CA THR A 12 9.56 31.42 9.34
C THR A 12 9.33 31.09 10.81
N ARG A 13 8.10 31.29 11.33
CA ARG A 13 7.76 30.93 12.71
C ARG A 13 7.90 29.44 13.01
N HIS A 14 7.65 28.55 12.05
CA HIS A 14 7.85 27.11 12.27
C HIS A 14 9.34 26.75 12.37
N LYS A 15 10.22 27.58 11.77
CA LYS A 15 11.68 27.41 11.88
C LYS A 15 12.24 27.99 13.17
N SER A 16 11.69 29.12 13.64
CA SER A 16 12.16 29.80 14.86
C SER A 16 11.52 29.26 16.13
N ASP A 17 10.19 29.17 16.15
CA ASP A 17 9.39 28.93 17.35
C ASP A 17 8.90 27.47 17.42
N GLY A 18 8.95 26.76 16.29
CA GLY A 18 8.33 25.45 16.12
C GLY A 18 6.82 25.52 15.90
N VAL A 19 6.13 24.39 16.04
CA VAL A 19 4.65 24.32 16.00
C VAL A 19 4.18 23.73 17.33
N PRO A 20 3.50 24.50 18.19
CA PRO A 20 3.06 24.00 19.48
C PRO A 20 1.96 22.95 19.31
N ASN A 21 1.90 21.99 20.25
CA ASN A 21 0.87 20.95 20.33
C ASN A 21 0.73 20.08 19.07
N ALA A 22 1.83 19.87 18.34
CA ALA A 22 1.88 19.01 17.16
C ALA A 22 2.82 17.82 17.40
N ASP A 23 2.33 16.61 17.14
CA ASP A 23 3.12 15.37 17.18
C ASP A 23 3.75 15.04 15.83
N PHE A 24 3.14 15.52 14.75
CA PHE A 24 3.59 15.39 13.37
C PHE A 24 3.07 16.57 12.54
N ILE A 25 3.95 17.14 11.70
CA ILE A 25 3.61 18.23 10.79
C ILE A 25 3.80 17.72 9.37
N ILE A 26 2.77 17.84 8.53
CA ILE A 26 2.91 17.59 7.09
C ILE A 26 2.67 18.87 6.29
N TYR A 27 3.65 19.21 5.46
CA TYR A 27 3.55 20.32 4.52
C TYR A 27 2.98 19.80 3.21
N ALA A 28 1.83 20.33 2.78
CA ALA A 28 1.15 19.89 1.58
C ALA A 28 1.25 20.93 0.44
N ALA A 29 1.53 20.43 -0.76
CA ALA A 29 1.54 21.20 -2.00
C ALA A 29 0.57 20.57 -3.03
N ALA A 30 0.22 21.36 -4.03
CA ALA A 30 -0.63 20.92 -5.15
C ALA A 30 0.05 21.34 -6.46
N MET A 31 1.13 20.65 -6.82
CA MET A 31 1.97 20.94 -7.97
C MET A 31 1.91 19.79 -8.98
N PRO A 32 1.98 20.08 -10.29
CA PRO A 32 2.12 19.04 -11.31
C PRO A 32 3.34 18.16 -11.02
N SER A 33 3.16 16.85 -11.09
CA SER A 33 4.22 15.86 -10.80
C SER A 33 5.17 15.66 -11.99
N GLY A 34 4.83 16.18 -13.17
CA GLY A 34 5.57 15.97 -14.41
C GLY A 34 5.48 14.54 -14.95
N THR A 35 4.66 13.68 -14.33
CA THR A 35 4.42 12.30 -14.75
C THR A 35 2.92 12.04 -14.81
N ASP A 36 2.43 11.36 -15.84
CA ASP A 36 1.01 11.04 -15.96
C ASP A 36 0.51 9.98 -14.95
N SER A 37 1.42 9.41 -14.13
CA SER A 37 1.14 8.28 -13.24
C SER A 37 1.27 8.55 -11.73
N ARG A 38 1.79 9.70 -11.29
CA ARG A 38 1.89 10.03 -9.85
C ARG A 38 0.82 11.00 -9.41
N ALA A 39 -0.32 10.47 -8.99
CA ALA A 39 -1.41 11.28 -8.46
C ALA A 39 -1.03 12.02 -7.18
N VAL A 40 -0.32 11.35 -6.26
CA VAL A 40 0.13 11.91 -4.99
C VAL A 40 1.50 11.30 -4.67
N TRP A 41 2.33 12.03 -3.93
CA TRP A 41 3.47 11.44 -3.24
C TRP A 41 3.60 12.07 -1.85
N ALA A 42 4.12 11.32 -0.88
CA ALA A 42 4.58 11.90 0.37
C ALA A 42 5.87 11.24 0.87
N ALA A 43 6.59 11.95 1.73
CA ALA A 43 7.84 11.50 2.27
C ALA A 43 8.03 11.99 3.71
N THR A 44 8.76 11.19 4.50
CA THR A 44 9.32 11.65 5.77
C THR A 44 10.45 12.64 5.46
N CYS A 45 10.38 13.84 6.04
CA CYS A 45 11.37 14.90 5.84
C CYS A 45 12.31 15.06 7.03
N ASN A 46 11.83 14.74 8.24
CA ASN A 46 12.68 14.71 9.42
C ASN A 46 12.14 13.75 10.49
N THR A 47 13.06 13.21 11.27
CA THR A 47 12.79 12.28 12.37
C THR A 47 13.39 12.79 13.68
N LEU A 48 12.80 12.37 14.80
CA LEU A 48 13.39 12.55 16.12
C LEU A 48 14.58 11.59 16.32
N THR A 49 15.24 11.67 17.47
CA THR A 49 16.41 10.83 17.82
C THR A 49 16.08 9.34 17.91
N ASP A 50 14.84 8.99 18.24
CA ASP A 50 14.32 7.61 18.26
C ASP A 50 13.84 7.12 16.88
N LEU A 51 14.08 7.92 15.84
CA LEU A 51 13.68 7.77 14.45
C LEU A 51 12.18 7.96 14.18
N ARG A 52 11.40 8.44 15.15
CA ARG A 52 9.98 8.76 14.94
C ARG A 52 9.84 9.89 13.92
N PRO A 53 9.09 9.71 12.82
CA PRO A 53 8.77 10.80 11.90
C PRO A 53 7.99 11.91 12.63
N TYR A 54 8.43 13.16 12.47
CA TYR A 54 7.73 14.32 13.04
C TYR A 54 7.52 15.46 12.02
N ILE A 55 8.22 15.41 10.87
CA ILE A 55 7.97 16.30 9.73
C ILE A 55 7.86 15.45 8.47
N GLY A 56 6.78 15.64 7.71
CA GLY A 56 6.60 15.10 6.38
C GLY A 56 6.31 16.19 5.35
N ALA A 57 6.36 15.81 4.08
CA ALA A 57 5.87 16.61 2.98
C ALA A 57 5.02 15.74 2.06
N MET A 58 4.01 16.34 1.44
CA MET A 58 3.17 15.67 0.46
C MET A 58 2.82 16.61 -0.70
N ASN A 59 2.64 16.04 -1.88
CA ASN A 59 2.20 16.79 -3.05
C ASN A 59 1.07 16.06 -3.76
N PHE A 60 0.06 16.83 -4.16
CA PHE A 60 -1.07 16.37 -4.97
C PHE A 60 -0.93 16.87 -6.40
N ASP A 61 -0.89 15.95 -7.36
CA ASP A 61 -1.08 16.29 -8.77
C ASP A 61 -2.58 16.39 -9.06
N LEU A 62 -3.10 17.61 -9.07
CA LEU A 62 -4.53 17.87 -9.25
C LEU A 62 -5.09 17.33 -10.57
N LYS A 63 -4.26 17.06 -11.59
CA LYS A 63 -4.71 16.45 -12.86
C LYS A 63 -5.22 15.02 -12.66
N CYS A 64 -4.67 14.30 -11.68
CA CYS A 64 -4.99 12.90 -11.40
C CYS A 64 -6.00 12.72 -10.26
N MET A 65 -6.38 13.82 -9.59
CA MET A 65 -7.30 13.77 -8.46
C MET A 65 -8.75 13.81 -8.92
N THR A 66 -9.59 13.07 -8.20
CA THR A 66 -11.04 13.00 -8.40
C THR A 66 -11.75 13.34 -7.10
N ASP A 67 -13.05 13.59 -7.16
CA ASP A 67 -13.93 13.76 -5.99
C ASP A 67 -14.38 12.42 -5.37
N THR A 68 -13.72 11.32 -5.73
CA THR A 68 -14.08 9.98 -5.27
C THR A 68 -13.30 9.55 -4.02
N ALA A 69 -13.80 8.51 -3.33
CA ALA A 69 -13.11 7.88 -2.21
C ALA A 69 -11.70 7.38 -2.58
N TRP A 70 -11.44 7.07 -3.85
CA TRP A 70 -10.13 6.63 -4.31
C TRP A 70 -9.04 7.67 -4.00
N SER A 71 -9.29 8.95 -4.29
CA SER A 71 -8.34 10.03 -4.03
C SER A 71 -8.03 10.19 -2.53
N VAL A 72 -9.00 9.92 -1.65
CA VAL A 72 -8.77 9.90 -0.19
C VAL A 72 -7.87 8.73 0.21
N ARG A 73 -8.05 7.55 -0.40
CA ARG A 73 -7.21 6.37 -0.11
C ARG A 73 -5.78 6.54 -0.61
N VAL A 74 -5.60 7.16 -1.78
CA VAL A 74 -4.28 7.53 -2.28
C VAL A 74 -3.60 8.51 -1.32
N ALA A 75 -4.31 9.54 -0.85
CA ALA A 75 -3.75 10.47 0.13
C ALA A 75 -3.35 9.76 1.44
N ALA A 76 -4.20 8.87 1.95
CA ALA A 76 -3.92 8.11 3.16
C ALA A 76 -2.72 7.15 3.00
N HIS A 77 -2.59 6.51 1.84
CA HIS A 77 -1.44 5.67 1.49
C HIS A 77 -0.13 6.47 1.54
N GLU A 78 -0.10 7.62 0.89
CA GLU A 78 1.09 8.47 0.90
C GLU A 78 1.39 8.99 2.32
N ILE A 79 0.37 9.41 3.07
CA ILE A 79 0.53 9.80 4.48
C ILE A 79 1.14 8.66 5.30
N ALA A 80 0.76 7.40 5.07
CA ALA A 80 1.37 6.26 5.75
C ALA A 80 2.88 6.15 5.47
N HIS A 81 3.34 6.42 4.23
CA HIS A 81 4.77 6.54 3.95
C HIS A 81 5.44 7.69 4.71
N ALA A 82 4.80 8.86 4.77
CA ALA A 82 5.31 10.00 5.52
C ALA A 82 5.34 9.78 7.04
N LEU A 83 4.51 8.87 7.55
CA LEU A 83 4.50 8.38 8.94
C LEU A 83 5.48 7.23 9.18
N GLY A 84 6.30 6.87 8.19
CA GLY A 84 7.37 5.90 8.37
C GLY A 84 7.06 4.49 7.91
N PHE A 85 5.97 4.24 7.18
CA PHE A 85 5.85 3.00 6.38
C PHE A 85 6.89 3.03 5.25
N SER A 86 8.15 2.81 5.60
CA SER A 86 9.29 2.95 4.70
C SER A 86 10.34 1.90 5.02
N LYS A 87 11.19 1.62 4.04
CA LYS A 87 12.28 0.65 4.19
C LYS A 87 13.18 1.00 5.37
N ASP A 88 13.61 2.26 5.43
CA ASP A 88 14.57 2.72 6.43
C ASP A 88 13.99 2.54 7.84
N SER A 89 12.76 3.00 8.08
CA SER A 89 12.11 2.86 9.39
C SER A 89 11.94 1.40 9.81
N MET A 90 11.49 0.53 8.89
CA MET A 90 11.28 -0.89 9.21
C MET A 90 12.58 -1.66 9.39
N VAL A 91 13.66 -1.30 8.69
CA VAL A 91 14.98 -1.91 8.87
C VAL A 91 15.59 -1.49 10.21
N GLU A 92 15.54 -0.21 10.54
CA GLU A 92 16.04 0.34 11.81
C GLU A 92 15.30 -0.26 13.02
N LYS A 93 13.98 -0.45 12.90
CA LYS A 93 13.18 -1.16 13.90
C LYS A 93 13.29 -2.69 13.84
N SER A 94 14.18 -3.23 13.00
CA SER A 94 14.41 -4.67 12.84
C SER A 94 13.14 -5.46 12.51
N LEU A 95 12.18 -4.84 11.83
CA LEU A 95 10.91 -5.46 11.43
C LEU A 95 11.06 -6.25 10.13
N VAL A 96 11.95 -5.84 9.24
CA VAL A 96 12.26 -6.59 8.01
C VAL A 96 13.20 -7.74 8.35
N LYS A 97 12.83 -8.97 7.97
CA LYS A 97 13.72 -10.13 8.16
C LYS A 97 15.04 -9.93 7.42
N LYS A 98 16.15 -10.19 8.09
CA LYS A 98 17.50 -10.14 7.50
C LYS A 98 17.69 -11.16 6.36
N ARG A 99 17.07 -12.33 6.49
CA ARG A 99 17.12 -13.38 5.48
C ARG A 99 15.79 -13.44 4.74
N GLU A 100 15.86 -13.40 3.42
CA GLU A 100 14.71 -13.66 2.56
C GLU A 100 14.25 -15.12 2.72
N ARG A 101 12.94 -15.35 2.58
CA ARG A 101 12.35 -16.68 2.61
C ARG A 101 12.04 -17.13 1.21
N SER A 102 12.39 -18.36 0.88
CA SER A 102 11.95 -18.98 -0.38
C SER A 102 10.46 -19.29 -0.29
N VAL A 103 9.67 -18.63 -1.12
CA VAL A 103 8.23 -18.84 -1.25
C VAL A 103 7.88 -18.84 -2.73
N ARG A 104 7.09 -19.83 -3.17
CA ARG A 104 6.68 -19.99 -4.57
C ARG A 104 7.88 -20.02 -5.56
N GLY A 105 9.02 -20.57 -5.14
CA GLY A 105 10.23 -20.69 -5.98
C GLY A 105 11.19 -19.50 -5.93
N THR A 106 10.82 -18.42 -5.24
CA THR A 106 11.61 -17.17 -5.22
C THR A 106 11.90 -16.72 -3.79
N HIS A 107 13.08 -16.13 -3.56
CA HIS A 107 13.42 -15.50 -2.30
C HIS A 107 12.72 -14.13 -2.18
N ARG A 108 11.92 -13.97 -1.12
CA ARG A 108 11.12 -12.77 -0.86
C ARG A 108 11.43 -12.17 0.49
N ARG A 109 11.44 -10.83 0.55
CA ARG A 109 11.57 -10.07 1.80
C ARG A 109 10.24 -10.07 2.54
N MET A 110 10.31 -10.12 3.85
CA MET A 110 9.14 -10.13 4.71
C MET A 110 9.28 -9.16 5.87
N VAL A 111 8.17 -8.57 6.28
CA VAL A 111 8.02 -7.90 7.56
C VAL A 111 7.55 -8.93 8.59
N ALA A 112 8.25 -9.05 9.71
CA ALA A 112 8.06 -10.14 10.67
C ALA A 112 8.13 -9.66 12.13
N GLY A 113 7.59 -8.48 12.40
CA GLY A 113 7.32 -8.03 13.78
C GLY A 113 6.33 -8.96 14.49
N LYS A 114 6.33 -8.95 15.83
CA LYS A 114 5.49 -9.86 16.63
C LYS A 114 4.02 -9.67 16.30
N HIS A 115 3.54 -8.43 16.32
CA HIS A 115 2.13 -8.18 16.03
C HIS A 115 1.84 -8.40 14.53
N VAL A 116 2.79 -8.09 13.63
CA VAL A 116 2.65 -8.38 12.19
C VAL A 116 2.32 -9.84 11.96
N GLN A 117 3.06 -10.76 12.60
CA GLN A 117 2.78 -12.19 12.53
C GLN A 117 1.39 -12.51 13.06
N GLU A 118 1.03 -12.04 14.25
CA GLU A 118 -0.29 -12.30 14.86
C GLU A 118 -1.45 -11.84 13.96
N LYS A 119 -1.38 -10.63 13.41
CA LYS A 119 -2.45 -10.08 12.55
C LYS A 119 -2.49 -10.71 11.17
N ALA A 120 -1.34 -11.04 10.60
CA ALA A 120 -1.28 -11.75 9.33
C ALA A 120 -1.84 -13.18 9.47
N LYS A 121 -1.44 -13.93 10.49
CA LYS A 121 -2.00 -15.26 10.80
C LYS A 121 -3.52 -15.21 10.93
N ALA A 122 -4.03 -14.23 11.68
CA ALA A 122 -5.47 -14.04 11.87
C ALA A 122 -6.19 -13.66 10.57
N HIS A 123 -5.59 -12.81 9.72
CA HIS A 123 -6.19 -12.41 8.44
C HIS A 123 -6.29 -13.60 7.49
N PHE A 124 -5.18 -14.30 7.25
CA PHE A 124 -5.13 -15.41 6.28
C PHE A 124 -5.63 -16.75 6.83
N GLY A 125 -5.74 -16.91 8.15
CA GLY A 125 -6.03 -18.21 8.76
C GLY A 125 -4.91 -19.22 8.55
N CYS A 126 -3.66 -18.78 8.68
CA CYS A 126 -2.46 -19.61 8.46
C CYS A 126 -1.49 -19.50 9.64
N ASP A 127 -1.49 -20.46 10.55
CA ASP A 127 -0.72 -20.38 11.81
C ASP A 127 0.80 -20.50 11.64
N SER A 128 1.26 -21.09 10.53
CA SER A 128 2.68 -21.21 10.17
C SER A 128 3.27 -19.93 9.57
N LEU A 129 2.45 -18.89 9.38
CA LEU A 129 2.90 -17.65 8.73
C LEU A 129 3.88 -16.88 9.62
N GLU A 130 5.08 -16.64 9.11
CA GLU A 130 6.15 -15.99 9.87
C GLU A 130 6.28 -14.48 9.60
N GLY A 131 5.41 -13.92 8.76
CA GLY A 131 5.44 -12.52 8.39
C GLY A 131 4.63 -12.23 7.12
N MET A 132 4.66 -10.98 6.70
CA MET A 132 4.01 -10.49 5.48
C MET A 132 5.02 -10.22 4.38
N GLU A 133 4.75 -10.72 3.18
CA GLU A 133 5.58 -10.47 2.00
C GLU A 133 5.49 -9.00 1.57
N LEU A 134 6.65 -8.44 1.22
CA LEU A 134 6.78 -7.12 0.62
C LEU A 134 6.75 -7.22 -0.90
N GLU A 135 6.24 -6.18 -1.55
CA GLU A 135 6.28 -6.10 -3.00
C GLU A 135 7.73 -6.08 -3.51
N ASP A 136 7.95 -6.82 -4.59
CA ASP A 136 9.26 -7.05 -5.17
C ASP A 136 9.24 -7.24 -6.70
N GLU A 137 8.06 -7.12 -7.33
CA GLU A 137 7.93 -6.91 -8.78
C GLU A 137 8.22 -5.44 -9.17
N ASP A 138 8.18 -5.14 -10.47
CA ASP A 138 8.22 -3.78 -11.04
C ASP A 138 9.52 -2.96 -10.96
N GLY A 139 10.58 -3.48 -10.35
CA GLY A 139 11.95 -2.98 -10.52
C GLY A 139 12.58 -2.30 -9.29
N PRO A 140 13.73 -1.62 -9.45
CA PRO A 140 14.51 -1.11 -8.31
C PRO A 140 13.80 -0.04 -7.47
N ARG A 141 12.91 0.75 -8.07
CA ARG A 141 12.23 1.87 -7.40
C ARG A 141 11.13 1.37 -6.45
N GLU A 142 10.38 0.38 -6.91
CA GLU A 142 9.33 -0.31 -6.17
C GLU A 142 9.93 -1.19 -5.07
N LYS A 143 11.20 -1.63 -5.22
CA LYS A 143 11.96 -2.24 -4.12
C LYS A 143 12.44 -1.26 -3.06
N ALA A 144 12.52 0.03 -3.37
CA ALA A 144 12.93 1.09 -2.45
C ALA A 144 11.74 1.61 -1.63
N ILE A 145 10.54 1.65 -2.22
CA ILE A 145 9.29 2.04 -1.55
C ILE A 145 8.54 0.78 -1.13
N LEU A 146 8.45 0.53 0.17
CA LEU A 146 7.82 -0.69 0.66
C LEU A 146 6.31 -0.64 0.50
N HIS A 147 5.77 -1.66 -0.16
CA HIS A 147 4.34 -1.97 -0.21
C HIS A 147 4.13 -3.42 0.23
N TRP A 148 2.91 -3.78 0.57
CA TRP A 148 2.54 -5.18 0.70
C TRP A 148 2.55 -5.86 -0.66
N LYS A 149 2.84 -7.17 -0.68
CA LYS A 149 2.73 -7.96 -1.90
C LYS A 149 1.32 -7.84 -2.47
N GLY A 150 1.20 -7.30 -3.69
CA GLY A 150 -0.10 -7.01 -4.31
C GLY A 150 -0.97 -8.26 -4.49
N ARG A 151 -0.34 -9.44 -4.65
CA ARG A 151 -1.02 -10.74 -4.63
C ARG A 151 -1.73 -11.00 -3.31
N HIS A 152 -1.10 -10.76 -2.17
CA HIS A 152 -1.63 -11.09 -0.85
C HIS A 152 -2.58 -10.04 -0.30
N ALA A 153 -2.40 -8.77 -0.69
CA ALA A 153 -3.05 -7.63 -0.07
C ALA A 153 -3.66 -6.68 -1.11
N ARG A 154 -4.28 -7.21 -2.18
CA ARG A 154 -4.75 -6.45 -3.35
C ARG A 154 -5.59 -5.21 -3.02
N ASP A 155 -6.49 -5.34 -2.04
CA ASP A 155 -7.45 -4.30 -1.67
C ASP A 155 -7.00 -3.48 -0.45
N GLU A 156 -5.79 -3.70 0.05
CA GLU A 156 -5.21 -3.07 1.25
C GLU A 156 -4.71 -1.65 0.93
N LEU A 157 -4.65 -0.78 1.94
CA LEU A 157 -4.16 0.59 1.78
C LEU A 157 -2.77 0.62 1.15
N MET A 158 -1.82 -0.16 1.67
CA MET A 158 -0.41 -0.18 1.26
C MET A 158 -0.12 -1.22 0.17
N ALA A 159 -1.13 -1.57 -0.64
CA ALA A 159 -0.92 -2.29 -1.89
C ALA A 159 -0.21 -1.39 -2.92
N PRO A 160 0.63 -1.94 -3.83
CA PRO A 160 1.36 -1.14 -4.83
C PRO A 160 0.43 -0.45 -5.84
N ALA A 161 -0.70 -1.07 -6.14
CA ALA A 161 -1.75 -0.49 -6.97
C ALA A 161 -3.00 -0.28 -6.10
N ILE A 162 -3.33 0.97 -5.81
CA ILE A 162 -4.44 1.31 -4.91
C ILE A 162 -5.78 1.05 -5.61
N GLY A 163 -6.42 -0.05 -5.23
CA GLY A 163 -7.81 -0.38 -5.55
C GLY A 163 -8.76 0.18 -4.50
N ALA A 164 -9.27 -0.70 -3.63
CA ALA A 164 -10.18 -0.32 -2.56
C ALA A 164 -9.52 0.55 -1.47
N GLY A 165 -8.26 0.25 -1.14
CA GLY A 165 -7.44 0.97 -0.17
C GLY A 165 -7.91 0.84 1.28
N TYR A 166 -8.32 -0.36 1.70
CA TYR A 166 -8.77 -0.59 3.07
C TYR A 166 -7.63 -0.42 4.07
N TYR A 167 -7.82 0.39 5.10
CA TYR A 167 -6.86 0.58 6.18
C TYR A 167 -7.00 -0.56 7.19
N THR A 168 -6.38 -1.69 6.87
CA THR A 168 -6.58 -2.93 7.61
C THR A 168 -5.63 -3.04 8.79
N ALA A 169 -5.87 -4.06 9.62
CA ALA A 169 -4.94 -4.45 10.66
C ALA A 169 -3.53 -4.78 10.12
N LEU A 170 -3.36 -5.14 8.84
CA LEU A 170 -2.07 -5.47 8.24
C LEU A 170 -1.15 -4.25 8.11
N THR A 171 -1.68 -3.09 7.74
CA THR A 171 -0.89 -1.85 7.72
C THR A 171 -0.77 -1.23 9.11
N MET A 172 -1.86 -1.21 9.88
CA MET A 172 -1.85 -0.63 11.23
C MET A 172 -0.80 -1.30 12.12
N VAL A 173 -0.60 -2.60 11.97
CA VAL A 173 0.31 -3.35 12.84
C VAL A 173 1.79 -3.03 12.64
N VAL A 174 2.17 -2.59 11.44
CA VAL A 174 3.52 -2.07 11.21
C VAL A 174 3.78 -0.83 12.07
N PHE A 175 2.80 0.07 12.18
CA PHE A 175 2.92 1.25 13.03
C PHE A 175 2.97 0.91 14.53
N ALA A 176 2.25 -0.13 14.97
CA ALA A 176 2.36 -0.64 16.34
C ALA A 176 3.76 -1.20 16.61
N ASP A 177 4.27 -2.04 15.69
CA ASP A 177 5.57 -2.71 15.84
C ASP A 177 6.76 -1.73 15.74
N MET A 178 6.60 -0.57 15.09
CA MET A 178 7.60 0.51 15.12
C MET A 178 7.76 1.15 16.51
N GLY A 179 6.75 1.03 17.37
CA GLY A 179 6.74 1.56 18.74
C GLY A 179 6.44 3.06 18.86
N TYR A 180 6.26 3.79 17.75
CA TYR A 180 5.92 5.21 17.77
C TYR A 180 4.43 5.46 18.01
N TYR A 181 3.59 4.52 17.58
CA TYR A 181 2.14 4.71 17.47
C TYR A 181 1.40 3.69 18.34
N ARG A 182 0.31 4.15 18.96
CA ARG A 182 -0.67 3.27 19.60
C ARG A 182 -1.86 3.10 18.68
N VAL A 183 -2.10 1.87 18.27
CA VAL A 183 -3.14 1.52 17.30
C VAL A 183 -4.48 1.26 17.99
N ASN A 184 -5.56 1.83 17.45
CA ASN A 184 -6.92 1.47 17.82
C ASN A 184 -7.45 0.38 16.87
N TRP A 185 -7.29 -0.89 17.25
CA TRP A 185 -7.68 -2.04 16.42
C TRP A 185 -9.16 -2.10 16.06
N ARG A 186 -10.05 -1.44 16.82
CA ARG A 186 -11.49 -1.41 16.51
C ARG A 186 -11.81 -0.63 15.24
N MET A 187 -10.89 0.23 14.81
CA MET A 187 -11.02 1.03 13.58
C MET A 187 -10.42 0.33 12.36
N ALA A 188 -9.85 -0.87 12.51
CA ALA A 188 -9.30 -1.61 11.39
C ALA A 188 -10.41 -2.00 10.43
N GLU A 189 -10.26 -1.60 9.16
CA GLU A 189 -11.22 -1.96 8.14
C GLU A 189 -11.08 -3.44 7.76
N PRO A 190 -12.19 -4.17 7.59
CA PRO A 190 -12.13 -5.54 7.12
C PRO A 190 -11.79 -5.56 5.62
N MET A 191 -10.95 -6.51 5.22
CA MET A 191 -10.65 -6.78 3.81
C MET A 191 -11.03 -8.22 3.50
N SER A 192 -11.86 -8.42 2.46
CA SER A 192 -12.27 -9.77 2.06
C SER A 192 -11.14 -10.53 1.34
N TRP A 193 -10.30 -9.82 0.60
CA TRP A 193 -9.17 -10.42 -0.11
C TRP A 193 -8.20 -11.11 0.85
N GLY A 194 -7.93 -12.39 0.62
CA GLY A 194 -7.05 -13.21 1.46
C GLY A 194 -7.62 -13.57 2.83
N HIS A 195 -8.84 -13.14 3.19
CA HIS A 195 -9.40 -13.45 4.49
C HIS A 195 -9.71 -14.95 4.62
N ARG A 196 -9.09 -15.62 5.60
CA ARG A 196 -9.19 -17.07 5.85
C ARG A 196 -8.91 -17.93 4.60
N SER A 197 -7.99 -17.49 3.74
CA SER A 197 -7.59 -18.24 2.54
C SER A 197 -6.67 -19.43 2.82
N GLY A 198 -6.13 -19.55 4.04
CA GLY A 198 -5.22 -20.61 4.44
C GLY A 198 -3.82 -20.50 3.85
N CYS A 199 -2.91 -21.36 4.32
CA CYS A 199 -1.50 -21.32 3.94
C CYS A 199 -1.26 -21.63 2.46
N ASP A 200 -2.11 -22.47 1.86
CA ASP A 200 -2.02 -22.85 0.44
C ASP A 200 -2.03 -21.65 -0.49
N PHE A 201 -2.84 -20.62 -0.19
CA PHE A 201 -2.85 -19.39 -0.97
C PHE A 201 -1.50 -18.67 -0.93
N LEU A 202 -0.85 -18.66 0.23
CA LEU A 202 0.42 -17.97 0.44
C LEU A 202 1.58 -18.77 -0.15
N GLU A 203 1.57 -20.10 -0.05
CA GLU A 203 2.73 -20.94 -0.34
C GLU A 203 2.72 -21.54 -1.75
N LYS A 204 1.55 -21.79 -2.33
CA LYS A 204 1.40 -22.40 -3.66
C LYS A 204 1.20 -21.33 -4.74
N LYS A 205 1.62 -21.66 -5.96
CA LYS A 205 1.38 -20.83 -7.15
C LYS A 205 -0.08 -20.94 -7.60
N CYS A 206 -0.60 -19.88 -8.18
CA CYS A 206 -1.93 -19.85 -8.79
C CYS A 206 -2.03 -20.77 -9.99
N ASN A 207 -1.02 -20.79 -10.87
CA ASN A 207 -1.02 -21.63 -12.07
C ASN A 207 -0.93 -23.14 -11.80
N THR A 208 -0.42 -23.56 -10.64
CA THR A 208 -0.37 -24.97 -10.22
C THR A 208 -1.48 -25.35 -9.25
N THR A 209 -2.38 -24.42 -8.91
CA THR A 209 -3.51 -24.72 -8.03
C THR A 209 -4.71 -25.18 -8.86
N ASP A 210 -5.10 -26.44 -8.65
CA ASP A 210 -6.30 -27.00 -9.29
C ASP A 210 -7.55 -26.19 -8.93
N ASN A 211 -8.29 -25.79 -9.97
CA ASN A 211 -9.54 -25.05 -9.88
C ASN A 211 -9.48 -23.84 -8.92
N LEU A 212 -8.47 -22.99 -9.11
CA LEU A 212 -8.20 -21.79 -8.29
C LEU A 212 -9.46 -20.93 -8.05
N ALA A 213 -10.29 -20.74 -9.09
CA ALA A 213 -11.52 -19.96 -9.02
C ALA A 213 -12.57 -20.59 -8.09
N ALA A 214 -12.69 -21.93 -8.05
CA ALA A 214 -13.58 -22.59 -7.09
C ALA A 214 -13.01 -22.59 -5.67
N LYS A 215 -11.68 -22.67 -5.53
CA LYS A 215 -11.02 -22.65 -4.23
C LYS A 215 -11.08 -21.28 -3.56
N TYR A 216 -10.94 -20.19 -4.33
CA TYR A 216 -10.98 -18.82 -3.83
C TYR A 216 -11.92 -17.93 -4.68
N PRO A 217 -13.24 -18.19 -4.66
CA PRO A 217 -14.21 -17.57 -5.57
C PRO A 217 -14.41 -16.07 -5.37
N HIS A 218 -13.95 -15.52 -4.24
CA HIS A 218 -14.00 -14.08 -3.96
C HIS A 218 -12.71 -13.33 -4.36
N MET A 219 -11.69 -14.06 -4.82
CA MET A 219 -10.38 -13.51 -5.19
C MET A 219 -10.07 -13.74 -6.66
N PHE A 220 -10.31 -14.96 -7.15
CA PHE A 220 -9.93 -15.37 -8.49
C PHE A 220 -11.15 -15.76 -9.31
N CYS A 221 -10.98 -15.74 -10.63
CA CYS A 221 -12.01 -16.09 -11.58
C CYS A 221 -11.49 -17.10 -12.62
N ASP A 222 -12.42 -17.76 -13.31
CA ASP A 222 -12.09 -18.79 -14.29
C ASP A 222 -11.74 -18.16 -15.64
N ALA A 223 -10.58 -18.51 -16.18
CA ALA A 223 -10.12 -18.11 -17.51
C ALA A 223 -11.09 -18.47 -18.63
N LYS A 224 -11.88 -19.52 -18.43
CA LYS A 224 -12.84 -20.02 -19.43
C LYS A 224 -14.10 -19.19 -19.50
N ASP A 225 -14.36 -18.34 -18.49
CA ASP A 225 -15.53 -17.49 -18.41
C ASP A 225 -15.13 -16.01 -18.38
N THR A 226 -14.81 -15.50 -19.56
CA THR A 226 -14.38 -14.11 -19.78
C THR A 226 -15.54 -13.16 -20.09
N GLU A 227 -16.76 -13.67 -20.26
CA GLU A 227 -17.93 -12.90 -20.67
C GLU A 227 -18.88 -12.60 -19.51
N THR A 228 -18.97 -13.47 -18.51
CA THR A 228 -19.88 -13.26 -17.38
C THR A 228 -19.47 -12.03 -16.57
N LEU A 229 -20.42 -11.11 -16.41
CA LEU A 229 -20.26 -9.93 -15.57
C LEU A 229 -20.14 -10.34 -14.10
N ARG A 230 -19.06 -9.91 -13.46
CA ARG A 230 -18.73 -10.18 -12.07
C ARG A 230 -18.39 -8.88 -11.36
N CYS A 231 -18.60 -8.83 -10.05
CA CYS A 231 -18.08 -7.73 -9.26
C CYS A 231 -16.57 -7.89 -9.05
N THR A 232 -15.85 -6.77 -8.99
CA THR A 232 -14.47 -6.76 -8.46
C THR A 232 -14.45 -7.24 -7.01
N SER A 233 -13.27 -7.66 -6.51
CA SER A 233 -13.11 -8.21 -5.15
C SER A 233 -13.60 -7.27 -4.04
N ASP A 234 -13.45 -5.97 -4.26
CA ASP A 234 -13.92 -4.90 -3.38
C ASP A 234 -15.40 -4.52 -3.57
N ARG A 235 -16.07 -5.14 -4.54
CA ARG A 235 -17.48 -4.90 -4.92
C ARG A 235 -17.80 -3.46 -5.33
N ARG A 236 -16.80 -2.66 -5.70
CA ARG A 236 -16.99 -1.26 -6.11
C ARG A 236 -17.27 -1.11 -7.61
N HIS A 237 -16.96 -2.13 -8.40
CA HIS A 237 -17.11 -2.10 -9.85
C HIS A 237 -17.61 -3.43 -10.40
N VAL A 238 -18.16 -3.37 -11.61
CA VAL A 238 -18.48 -4.52 -12.44
C VAL A 238 -17.37 -4.73 -13.45
N GLY A 239 -17.13 -5.98 -13.82
CA GLY A 239 -15.99 -6.41 -14.61
C GLY A 239 -16.17 -7.79 -15.24
N THR A 240 -15.13 -8.27 -15.92
CA THR A 240 -15.04 -9.65 -16.42
C THR A 240 -13.69 -10.27 -16.07
N CYS A 241 -13.56 -11.59 -16.22
CA CYS A 241 -12.33 -12.31 -15.92
C CYS A 241 -11.24 -12.09 -17.01
N THR A 242 -10.69 -10.89 -17.08
CA THR A 242 -9.77 -10.48 -18.15
C THR A 242 -8.47 -9.85 -17.65
N ALA A 243 -8.32 -9.70 -16.34
CA ALA A 243 -7.08 -9.20 -15.74
C ALA A 243 -6.32 -10.31 -15.02
N SER A 244 -5.03 -10.09 -14.77
CA SER A 244 -4.18 -11.00 -14.01
C SER A 244 -3.30 -10.25 -13.01
N ILE A 245 -2.98 -10.94 -11.92
CA ILE A 245 -1.84 -10.62 -11.05
C ILE A 245 -0.71 -11.52 -11.53
N VAL A 246 0.43 -10.93 -11.83
CA VAL A 246 1.59 -11.66 -12.35
C VAL A 246 2.75 -11.49 -11.38
N GLU A 247 3.32 -12.60 -10.94
CA GLU A 247 4.62 -12.62 -10.26
C GLU A 247 5.64 -13.14 -11.27
N ASP A 248 6.52 -12.27 -11.78
CA ASP A 248 7.49 -12.60 -12.82
C ASP A 248 8.93 -12.69 -12.27
N LYS A 249 9.16 -12.33 -11.00
CA LYS A 249 10.48 -12.44 -10.37
C LYS A 249 10.92 -13.91 -10.20
N GLY A 250 12.08 -14.20 -10.76
CA GLY A 250 12.75 -15.50 -10.66
C GLY A 250 13.12 -16.01 -12.04
N SER A 251 13.13 -17.33 -12.20
CA SER A 251 13.25 -17.98 -13.50
C SER A 251 11.89 -18.07 -14.21
N LEU A 252 11.87 -18.46 -15.49
CA LEU A 252 10.62 -18.64 -16.23
C LEU A 252 9.68 -19.68 -15.58
N VAL A 253 10.22 -20.67 -14.86
CA VAL A 253 9.40 -21.64 -14.12
C VAL A 253 8.81 -21.05 -12.82
N ASP A 254 9.32 -19.90 -12.38
CA ASP A 254 8.82 -19.18 -11.21
C ASP A 254 7.64 -18.27 -11.50
N LYS A 255 7.39 -17.99 -12.79
CA LYS A 255 6.24 -17.21 -13.23
C LYS A 255 4.94 -17.77 -12.67
N ASP A 256 4.20 -16.92 -11.96
CA ASP A 256 2.88 -17.23 -11.43
C ASP A 256 1.86 -16.22 -11.95
N VAL A 257 0.70 -16.71 -12.36
CA VAL A 257 -0.37 -15.90 -12.96
C VAL A 257 -1.68 -16.25 -12.27
N CYS A 258 -2.27 -15.26 -11.60
CA CYS A 258 -3.55 -15.38 -10.91
C CYS A 258 -4.60 -14.54 -11.64
N LEU A 259 -5.63 -15.17 -12.20
CA LEU A 259 -6.68 -14.46 -12.94
C LEU A 259 -7.68 -13.80 -12.00
N VAL A 260 -8.01 -12.55 -12.31
CA VAL A 260 -8.86 -11.68 -11.51
C VAL A 260 -9.85 -10.91 -12.38
N VAL A 261 -10.92 -10.46 -11.75
CA VAL A 261 -11.91 -9.61 -12.41
C VAL A 261 -11.28 -8.23 -12.69
N SER A 262 -11.31 -7.82 -13.96
CA SER A 262 -10.90 -6.48 -14.40
C SER A 262 -11.99 -5.45 -14.09
N ASN A 263 -11.71 -4.16 -14.24
CA ASN A 263 -12.72 -3.11 -14.05
C ASN A 263 -13.02 -2.42 -15.38
N PHE A 264 -14.29 -2.36 -15.79
CA PHE A 264 -14.72 -1.68 -17.02
C PHE A 264 -14.46 -0.16 -17.03
N THR A 265 -14.41 0.51 -15.86
CA THR A 265 -14.33 1.98 -15.81
C THR A 265 -12.94 2.56 -16.09
N LYS A 266 -11.88 1.73 -16.17
CA LYS A 266 -10.52 2.21 -16.45
C LYS A 266 -10.35 2.80 -17.86
N TYR A 267 -11.31 2.59 -18.76
CA TYR A 267 -11.29 3.10 -20.15
C TYR A 267 -12.05 4.41 -20.40
N ARG A 268 -12.70 5.01 -19.38
CA ARG A 268 -13.43 6.29 -19.53
C ARG A 268 -13.22 7.19 -18.32
N LEU A 269 -12.08 7.88 -18.24
CA LEU A 269 -11.99 9.13 -17.48
C LEU A 269 -11.65 10.27 -18.43
N GLY A 270 -12.70 10.99 -18.84
CA GLY A 270 -12.61 12.25 -19.55
C GLY A 270 -12.07 13.36 -18.65
N GLN A 271 -11.18 14.17 -19.23
CA GLN A 271 -10.47 15.27 -18.59
C GLN A 271 -11.44 16.38 -18.17
N ARG A 272 -11.33 16.86 -16.91
CA ARG A 272 -11.79 18.19 -16.52
C ARG A 272 -10.58 19.04 -16.17
N THR A 273 -10.32 20.06 -16.98
CA THR A 273 -9.26 21.05 -16.77
C THR A 273 -9.77 22.17 -15.85
N GLY A 274 -9.39 22.11 -14.57
CA GLY A 274 -9.57 23.20 -13.62
C GLY A 274 -8.26 23.95 -13.39
N ARG A 275 -8.25 25.28 -13.55
CA ARG A 275 -7.09 26.13 -13.24
C ARG A 275 -7.10 26.45 -11.74
N ALA A 276 -6.32 25.73 -10.93
CA ALA A 276 -6.24 25.94 -9.49
C ALA A 276 -5.19 27.00 -9.12
N ARG A 277 -5.54 27.90 -8.17
CA ARG A 277 -4.59 28.79 -7.51
C ARG A 277 -3.95 28.05 -6.33
N THR A 278 -2.63 28.16 -6.21
CA THR A 278 -1.80 27.49 -5.21
C THR A 278 -2.11 27.98 -3.80
N LYS A 279 -2.53 27.08 -2.90
CA LYS A 279 -2.52 27.29 -1.45
C LYS A 279 -1.75 26.13 -0.81
N MET A 280 -0.78 26.45 0.03
CA MET A 280 -0.06 25.48 0.83
C MET A 280 -0.86 25.24 2.10
N TRP A 281 -1.11 23.97 2.42
CA TRP A 281 -1.90 23.57 3.57
C TRP A 281 -0.98 22.89 4.59
N ILE A 282 -1.22 23.17 5.87
CA ILE A 282 -0.55 22.53 6.98
C ILE A 282 -1.59 21.66 7.66
N ILE A 283 -1.31 20.36 7.76
CA ILE A 283 -2.14 19.46 8.58
C ILE A 283 -1.30 19.16 9.82
N SER A 284 -1.75 19.68 10.96
CA SER A 284 -1.22 19.32 12.27
C SER A 284 -2.08 18.18 12.81
N VAL A 285 -1.45 17.06 13.14
CA VAL A 285 -2.13 15.95 13.81
C VAL A 285 -1.71 16.03 15.29
N GLY A 286 -2.64 16.46 16.13
CA GLY A 286 -2.52 16.50 17.59
C GLY A 286 -3.52 15.56 18.26
N ARG A 287 -3.35 15.31 19.56
CA ARG A 287 -4.16 14.37 20.37
C ARG A 287 -5.66 14.66 20.34
#